data_AF-A0A1T5M1I2-F1
#
_entry.id   AF-A0A1T5M1I2-F1
#
_cell.length_a   1.000
_cell.length_b   1.000
_cell.length_c   1.000
_cell.angle_alpha   90.00
_cell.angle_beta   90.00
_cell.angle_gamma   90.00
#
_symmetry.space_group_name_H-M   'P 1'
#
loop_
_entity.id
_entity.type
_entity.pdbx_description
1 polymer ?
#
loop_
_entity_poly.entity_id
_entity_poly.type
_entity_poly.pdbx_seq_one_letter_code
_entity_poly.pdbx_strand_id
1 'polypeptide(L)'
;MNPRTFARTWLGCLVGCLPLLVLLLVPQLMRSRAGSEQLLMIGTGLLLVLLTAAFVLAPVMAAWSAPVRGAWEPRTALRATAVAWRRRRGGATIALLGGIAIYAGGQALGYWIGSAVPYVSDNPEHLTDPSQPLWVIHYPAYVLQAVVLYLATTLAVAVYGWRMRSLSLQRAAMIPAAPTS
;
A
#
# COMPACT_ATOMS: atom_id res chain seq x y z
N MET A 1 2.86 21.45 3.38
CA MET A 1 2.43 20.26 2.60
C MET A 1 1.36 20.72 1.62
N ASN A 2 1.49 20.46 0.30
CA ASN A 2 0.45 20.86 -0.66
C ASN A 2 -0.64 19.77 -0.70
N PRO A 3 -1.84 20.01 -0.15
CA PRO A 3 -2.87 18.98 0.03
C PRO A 3 -3.38 18.43 -1.30
N ARG A 4 -3.47 19.26 -2.34
CA ARG A 4 -3.91 18.83 -3.69
C ARG A 4 -2.92 17.86 -4.32
N THR A 5 -1.63 18.11 -4.14
CA THR A 5 -0.58 17.21 -4.66
C THR A 5 -0.58 15.87 -3.93
N PHE A 6 -0.77 15.91 -2.61
CA PHE A 6 -0.87 14.69 -1.81
C PHE A 6 -2.11 13.88 -2.19
N ALA A 7 -3.29 14.51 -2.29
CA ALA A 7 -4.53 13.86 -2.70
C ALA A 7 -4.39 13.19 -4.08
N ARG A 8 -3.80 13.87 -5.07
CA ARG A 8 -3.51 13.29 -6.39
C ARG A 8 -2.59 12.08 -6.30
N THR A 9 -1.53 12.18 -5.48
CA THR A 9 -0.58 11.08 -5.25
C THR A 9 -1.28 9.87 -4.65
N TRP A 10 -2.15 10.09 -3.65
CA TRP A 10 -2.92 9.03 -3.02
C TRP A 10 -3.91 8.40 -4.00
N LEU A 11 -4.59 9.19 -4.84
CA LEU A 11 -5.46 8.69 -5.91
C LEU A 11 -4.70 7.83 -6.92
N GLY A 12 -3.49 8.26 -7.31
CA GLY A 12 -2.60 7.44 -8.16
C GLY A 12 -2.19 6.12 -7.50
N CYS A 13 -1.94 6.14 -6.19
CA CYS A 13 -1.62 4.93 -5.44
C CYS A 13 -2.83 4.02 -5.25
N LEU A 14 -4.04 4.56 -5.08
CA LEU A 14 -5.28 3.78 -5.09
C LEU A 14 -5.37 3.00 -6.42
N VAL A 15 -5.35 3.70 -7.56
CA VAL A 15 -5.47 3.01 -8.85
C VAL A 15 -4.32 2.02 -9.09
N GLY A 16 -3.07 2.41 -8.81
CA GLY A 16 -1.91 1.55 -9.03
C GLY A 16 -1.84 0.33 -8.10
N CYS A 17 -2.52 0.38 -6.94
CA CYS A 17 -2.56 -0.71 -5.97
C CYS A 17 -3.83 -1.57 -6.06
N LEU A 18 -4.67 -1.41 -7.09
CA LEU A 18 -5.85 -2.26 -7.28
C LEU A 18 -5.56 -3.78 -7.20
N PRO A 19 -4.40 -4.30 -7.69
CA PRO A 19 -4.06 -5.71 -7.49
C PRO A 19 -3.99 -6.14 -6.01
N LEU A 20 -3.57 -5.25 -5.09
CA LEU A 20 -3.60 -5.52 -3.66
C LEU A 20 -5.05 -5.65 -3.16
N LEU A 21 -5.96 -4.79 -3.62
CA LEU A 21 -7.37 -4.88 -3.26
C LEU A 21 -7.97 -6.20 -3.76
N VAL A 22 -7.72 -6.58 -5.01
CA VAL A 22 -8.19 -7.85 -5.57
C VAL A 22 -7.71 -9.02 -4.73
N LEU A 23 -6.43 -9.06 -4.35
CA LEU A 23 -5.90 -10.11 -3.48
C LEU A 23 -6.57 -10.12 -2.10
N LEU A 24 -6.72 -8.95 -1.48
CA LEU A 24 -7.35 -8.82 -0.16
C LEU A 24 -8.83 -9.22 -0.18
N LEU A 25 -9.51 -9.14 -1.32
CA LEU A 25 -10.91 -9.53 -1.47
C LEU A 25 -11.11 -11.05 -1.65
N VAL A 26 -10.05 -11.86 -1.72
CA VAL A 26 -10.14 -13.32 -1.83
C VAL A 26 -9.89 -13.98 -0.46
N PRO A 27 -10.94 -14.37 0.30
CA PRO A 27 -10.77 -14.91 1.65
C PRO A 27 -9.89 -16.17 1.68
N GLN A 28 -10.01 -17.04 0.68
CA GLN A 28 -9.28 -18.30 0.59
C GLN A 28 -7.76 -18.12 0.57
N LEU A 29 -7.28 -16.97 0.07
CA LEU A 29 -5.86 -16.64 0.00
C LEU A 29 -5.39 -15.90 1.26
N MET A 30 -6.28 -15.22 1.98
CA MET A 30 -5.91 -14.34 3.10
C MET A 30 -6.25 -14.92 4.47
N ARG A 31 -7.06 -15.99 4.55
CA ARG A 31 -7.53 -16.59 5.80
C ARG A 31 -7.47 -18.11 5.74
N SER A 32 -6.76 -18.73 6.69
CA SER A 32 -6.74 -20.20 6.83
C SER A 32 -8.13 -20.79 7.04
N ARG A 33 -9.01 -20.08 7.75
CA ARG A 33 -10.39 -20.51 8.01
C ARG A 33 -11.28 -20.55 6.75
N ALA A 34 -10.85 -19.94 5.66
CA ALA A 34 -11.56 -19.88 4.38
C ALA A 34 -11.09 -20.91 3.36
N GLY A 35 -9.93 -21.55 3.59
CA GLY A 35 -9.22 -22.34 2.60
C GLY A 35 -8.23 -23.29 3.25
N SER A 36 -7.12 -23.56 2.57
CA SER A 36 -6.03 -24.38 3.10
C SER A 36 -4.85 -23.53 3.57
N GLU A 37 -4.02 -24.09 4.45
CA GLU A 37 -2.75 -23.44 4.84
C GLU A 37 -1.86 -23.14 3.64
N GLN A 38 -1.86 -24.02 2.63
CA GLN A 38 -1.12 -23.81 1.39
C GLN A 38 -1.60 -22.56 0.63
N LEU A 39 -2.91 -22.35 0.51
CA LEU A 39 -3.46 -21.15 -0.12
C LEU A 39 -3.13 -19.89 0.68
N LEU A 40 -3.15 -19.97 2.01
CA LEU A 40 -2.72 -18.86 2.88
C LEU A 40 -1.24 -18.51 2.68
N MET A 41 -0.35 -19.50 2.55
CA MET A 41 1.06 -19.25 2.24
C MET A 41 1.23 -18.57 0.88
N ILE A 42 0.52 -19.05 -0.15
CA ILE A 42 0.55 -18.45 -1.50
C ILE A 42 0.05 -17.00 -1.44
N GLY A 43 -1.09 -16.76 -0.80
CA GLY A 43 -1.66 -15.43 -0.65
C GLY A 43 -0.73 -14.48 0.12
N THR A 44 -0.11 -14.95 1.20
CA THR A 44 0.87 -14.17 1.98
C THR A 44 2.10 -13.82 1.14
N GLY A 45 2.62 -14.77 0.36
CA GLY A 45 3.72 -14.55 -0.58
C GLY A 45 3.37 -13.50 -1.64
N LEU A 46 2.20 -13.62 -2.27
CA LEU A 46 1.69 -12.65 -3.23
C LEU A 46 1.52 -11.26 -2.60
N LEU A 47 1.00 -11.20 -1.37
CA LEU A 47 0.84 -9.95 -0.63
C LEU A 47 2.18 -9.26 -0.41
N LEU A 48 3.21 -10.01 0.01
CA LEU A 48 4.55 -9.46 0.21
C LEU A 48 5.15 -8.92 -1.09
N VAL A 49 5.01 -9.66 -2.19
CA VAL A 49 5.49 -9.23 -3.53
C VAL A 49 4.77 -7.95 -3.96
N LEU A 50 3.45 -7.91 -3.86
CA LEU A 50 2.65 -6.75 -4.27
C LEU A 50 2.91 -5.53 -3.38
N LEU A 51 3.07 -5.71 -2.06
CA LEU A 51 3.43 -4.62 -1.14
C LEU A 51 4.82 -4.07 -1.47
N THR A 52 5.79 -4.94 -1.69
CA THR A 52 7.15 -4.53 -2.08
C THR A 52 7.12 -3.77 -3.40
N ALA A 53 6.43 -4.30 -4.40
CA ALA A 53 6.25 -3.65 -5.69
C ALA A 53 5.57 -2.28 -5.55
N ALA A 54 4.54 -2.17 -4.71
CA ALA A 54 3.83 -0.91 -4.46
C ALA A 54 4.76 0.16 -3.87
N PHE A 55 5.59 -0.17 -2.89
CA PHE A 55 6.58 0.77 -2.34
C PHE A 55 7.67 1.13 -3.36
N VAL A 56 8.18 0.14 -4.11
CA VAL A 56 9.19 0.39 -5.16
C VAL A 56 8.63 1.29 -6.27
N LEU A 57 7.39 1.07 -6.70
CA LEU A 57 6.72 1.82 -7.77
C LEU A 57 6.03 3.09 -7.28
N ALA A 58 5.99 3.36 -5.97
CA ALA A 58 5.39 4.57 -5.39
C ALA A 58 5.86 5.88 -6.05
N PRO A 59 7.16 6.06 -6.38
CA PRO A 59 7.62 7.26 -7.06
C PRO A 59 7.02 7.42 -8.46
N VAL A 60 6.83 6.30 -9.18
CA VAL A 60 6.23 6.27 -10.52
C VAL A 60 4.75 6.63 -10.42
N MET A 61 4.01 6.00 -9.51
CA MET A 61 2.60 6.31 -9.26
C MET A 61 2.40 7.79 -8.87
N ALA A 62 3.29 8.33 -8.02
CA ALA A 62 3.30 9.74 -7.66
C ALA A 62 3.63 10.66 -8.84
N ALA A 63 4.54 10.25 -9.74
CA ALA A 63 4.92 11.04 -10.91
C ALA A 63 3.83 11.05 -12.00
N TRP A 64 3.08 9.97 -12.17
CA TRP A 64 1.91 9.95 -13.06
C TRP A 64 0.82 10.90 -12.58
N SER A 65 0.57 10.91 -11.27
CA SER A 65 -0.53 11.67 -10.69
C SER A 65 -0.17 13.14 -10.39
N ALA A 66 1.08 13.45 -10.08
CA ALA A 66 1.56 14.80 -9.78
C ALA A 66 2.95 15.12 -10.41
N PRO A 67 3.04 15.12 -11.76
CA PRO A 67 4.29 15.36 -12.47
C PRO A 67 4.81 16.79 -12.29
N VAL A 68 6.12 16.96 -12.46
CA VAL A 68 6.79 18.26 -12.62
C VAL A 68 7.74 18.12 -13.80
N ARG A 69 7.46 18.81 -14.92
CA ARG A 69 8.26 18.71 -16.14
C ARG A 69 9.75 18.98 -15.85
N GLY A 70 10.63 18.14 -16.39
CA GLY A 70 12.08 18.25 -16.23
C GLY A 70 12.63 17.87 -14.85
N ALA A 71 11.80 17.64 -13.83
CA ALA A 71 12.26 17.39 -12.46
C ALA A 71 11.66 16.13 -11.81
N TRP A 72 10.41 15.78 -12.13
CA TRP A 72 9.68 14.64 -11.57
C TRP A 72 8.70 14.07 -12.59
N GLU A 73 9.17 13.10 -13.38
CA GLU A 73 8.39 12.46 -14.44
C GLU A 73 8.41 10.94 -14.29
N PRO A 74 7.37 10.21 -14.76
CA PRO A 74 7.30 8.75 -14.59
C PRO A 74 8.55 8.00 -15.05
N ARG A 75 9.13 8.43 -16.19
CA ARG A 75 10.33 7.81 -16.78
C ARG A 75 11.59 8.01 -15.93
N THR A 76 11.65 9.07 -15.13
CA THR A 76 12.84 9.46 -14.35
C THR A 76 12.64 9.33 -12.84
N ALA A 77 11.41 9.07 -12.37
CA ALA A 77 11.04 9.08 -10.95
C ALA A 77 11.84 8.05 -10.11
N LEU A 78 12.02 6.83 -10.63
CA LEU A 78 12.84 5.82 -9.94
C LEU A 78 14.30 6.23 -9.84
N ARG A 79 14.86 6.80 -10.92
CA ARG A 79 16.24 7.31 -10.92
C ARG A 79 16.39 8.48 -9.94
N ALA A 80 15.46 9.42 -9.93
CA ALA A 80 15.46 10.55 -9.00
C ALA A 80 15.39 10.06 -7.54
N THR A 81 14.52 9.08 -7.28
CA THR A 81 14.39 8.41 -5.96
C THR A 81 15.68 7.71 -5.55
N ALA A 82 16.31 6.96 -6.45
CA ALA A 82 17.59 6.29 -6.17
C ALA A 82 18.70 7.31 -5.86
N VAL A 83 18.72 8.46 -6.53
CA VAL A 83 19.67 9.52 -6.19
C VAL A 83 19.34 10.16 -4.84
N ALA A 84 18.06 10.36 -4.51
CA ALA A 84 17.65 10.84 -3.19
C ALA A 84 18.09 9.89 -2.07
N TRP A 85 17.96 8.57 -2.26
CA TRP A 85 18.49 7.57 -1.33
C TRP A 85 20.00 7.66 -1.13
N ARG A 86 20.77 7.86 -2.20
CA ARG A 86 22.23 7.99 -2.13
C ARG A 86 22.70 9.30 -1.48
N ARG A 87 21.99 10.41 -1.74
CA ARG A 87 22.44 11.76 -1.35
C ARG A 87 21.77 12.30 -0.09
N ARG A 88 20.59 11.80 0.27
CA ARG A 88 19.80 12.21 1.44
C ARG A 88 19.22 10.99 2.16
N ARG A 89 20.10 10.05 2.51
CA ARG A 89 19.72 8.76 3.12
C ARG A 89 18.84 8.93 4.36
N GLY A 90 19.14 9.89 5.23
CA GLY A 90 18.32 10.17 6.43
C GLY A 90 16.89 10.56 6.08
N GLY A 91 16.70 11.51 5.14
CA GLY A 91 15.37 11.92 4.69
C GLY A 91 14.59 10.80 4.01
N ALA A 92 15.25 10.00 3.18
CA ALA A 92 14.64 8.85 2.52
C ALA A 92 14.25 7.74 3.51
N THR A 93 15.09 7.52 4.54
CA THR A 93 14.80 6.58 5.63
C THR A 93 13.59 7.03 6.45
N ILE A 94 13.52 8.32 6.81
CA ILE A 94 12.36 8.89 7.52
C ILE A 94 11.10 8.77 6.65
N ALA A 95 11.19 8.98 5.34
CA ALA A 95 10.06 8.80 4.43
C ALA A 95 9.55 7.35 4.42
N LEU A 96 10.47 6.38 4.34
CA LEU A 96 10.14 4.96 4.39
C LEU A 96 9.53 4.55 5.73
N LEU A 97 10.18 4.93 6.84
CA LEU A 97 9.68 4.66 8.19
C LEU A 97 8.31 5.31 8.44
N GLY A 98 8.08 6.51 7.91
CA GLY A 98 6.77 7.15 7.96
C GLY A 98 5.69 6.34 7.22
N GLY A 99 6.01 5.80 6.04
CA GLY A 99 5.12 4.88 5.33
C GLY A 99 4.86 3.60 6.13
N ILE A 100 5.91 2.96 6.67
CA ILE A 100 5.80 1.75 7.49
C ILE A 100 4.95 1.99 8.75
N ALA A 101 5.14 3.11 9.43
CA ALA A 101 4.36 3.46 10.62
C ALA A 101 2.87 3.59 10.31
N ILE A 102 2.51 4.21 9.18
CA ILE A 102 1.11 4.31 8.72
C ILE A 102 0.55 2.93 8.39
N TYR A 103 1.34 2.09 7.69
CA TYR A 103 0.93 0.72 7.40
C TYR A 103 0.68 -0.09 8.67
N ALA A 104 1.58 -0.01 9.65
CA ALA A 104 1.43 -0.68 10.95
C ALA A 104 0.18 -0.18 11.71
N GLY A 105 -0.08 1.14 11.71
CA GLY A 105 -1.31 1.70 12.26
C GLY A 105 -2.56 1.20 11.52
N GLY A 106 -2.48 1.05 10.20
CA GLY A 106 -3.52 0.44 9.38
C GLY A 106 -3.82 -1.01 9.74
N GLN A 107 -2.77 -1.81 10.02
CA GLN A 107 -2.93 -3.19 10.48
C GLN A 107 -3.62 -3.26 11.85
N ALA A 108 -3.21 -2.39 12.79
CA ALA A 108 -3.87 -2.29 14.09
C ALA A 108 -5.35 -1.89 13.97
N LEU A 109 -5.67 -0.94 13.08
CA LEU A 109 -7.04 -0.56 12.79
C LEU A 109 -7.84 -1.70 12.16
N GLY A 110 -7.25 -2.43 11.20
CA GLY A 110 -7.87 -3.60 10.59
C GLY A 110 -8.15 -4.71 11.61
N TYR A 111 -7.24 -4.93 12.56
CA TYR A 111 -7.46 -5.86 13.68
C TYR A 111 -8.63 -5.40 14.55
N TRP A 112 -8.65 -4.12 14.94
CA TRP A 112 -9.75 -3.56 15.74
C TRP A 112 -11.11 -3.71 15.05
N ILE A 113 -11.20 -3.39 13.74
CA ILE A 113 -12.44 -3.60 12.97
C ILE A 113 -12.84 -5.07 12.94
N GLY A 114 -11.88 -5.98 12.72
CA GLY A 114 -12.16 -7.42 12.75
C GLY A 114 -12.65 -7.93 14.10
N SER A 115 -12.30 -7.25 15.19
CA SER A 115 -12.81 -7.55 16.53
C SER A 115 -14.19 -6.94 16.80
N ALA A 116 -14.47 -5.75 16.28
CA ALA A 116 -15.75 -5.06 16.45
C ALA A 116 -16.85 -5.60 15.51
N VAL A 117 -16.47 -6.04 14.31
CA VAL A 117 -17.36 -6.62 13.30
C VAL A 117 -16.77 -7.97 12.87
N PRO A 118 -17.03 -9.04 13.64
CA PRO A 118 -16.52 -10.37 13.34
C PRO A 118 -17.02 -10.86 11.98
N TYR A 119 -16.10 -11.24 11.10
CA TYR A 119 -16.41 -11.77 9.77
C TYR A 119 -16.30 -13.29 9.68
N VAL A 120 -15.96 -13.97 10.79
CA VAL A 120 -15.91 -15.44 10.88
C VAL A 120 -16.68 -15.89 12.11
N SER A 121 -17.51 -16.91 11.96
CA SER A 121 -18.18 -17.62 13.04
C SER A 121 -18.09 -19.13 12.83
N ASP A 122 -18.29 -19.90 13.89
CA ASP A 122 -18.46 -21.35 13.77
C ASP A 122 -19.69 -21.67 12.92
N ASN A 123 -19.60 -22.73 12.12
CA ASN A 123 -20.75 -23.24 11.38
C ASN A 123 -21.56 -24.22 12.26
N PRO A 124 -22.78 -23.89 12.69
CA PRO A 124 -23.59 -24.80 13.48
C PRO A 124 -23.93 -26.10 12.74
N GLU A 125 -24.00 -26.07 11.40
CA GLU A 125 -24.30 -27.25 10.58
C GLU A 125 -23.18 -28.29 10.62
N HIS A 126 -21.94 -27.87 10.87
CA HIS A 126 -20.79 -28.76 11.01
C HIS A 126 -20.90 -29.68 12.23
N LEU A 127 -21.66 -29.28 13.26
CA LEU A 127 -21.91 -30.12 14.45
C LEU A 127 -22.76 -31.35 14.11
N THR A 128 -23.60 -31.25 13.09
CA THR A 128 -24.53 -32.30 12.64
C THR A 128 -24.07 -33.00 11.37
N ASP A 129 -23.31 -32.32 10.52
CA ASP A 129 -22.78 -32.83 9.26
C ASP A 129 -21.30 -32.42 9.09
N PRO A 130 -20.35 -33.33 9.38
CA PRO A 130 -18.92 -33.06 9.26
C PRO A 130 -18.45 -32.72 7.83
N SER A 131 -19.27 -32.94 6.81
CA SER A 131 -18.94 -32.57 5.43
C SER A 131 -19.12 -31.07 5.15
N GLN A 132 -19.86 -30.35 6.00
CA GLN A 132 -19.99 -28.90 5.91
C GLN A 132 -18.69 -28.19 6.34
N PRO A 133 -18.39 -26.98 5.83
CA PRO A 133 -17.23 -26.22 6.27
C PRO A 133 -17.34 -25.83 7.75
N LEU A 134 -16.23 -25.94 8.49
CA LEU A 134 -16.16 -25.62 9.94
C LEU A 134 -16.47 -24.15 10.24
N TRP A 135 -16.16 -23.24 9.32
CA TRP A 135 -16.27 -21.79 9.50
C TRP A 135 -17.20 -21.17 8.47
N VAL A 136 -18.05 -20.24 8.91
CA VAL A 136 -18.84 -19.36 8.05
C VAL A 136 -18.14 -18.02 7.92
N ILE A 137 -18.05 -17.50 6.70
CA ILE A 137 -17.46 -16.19 6.41
C ILE A 137 -18.56 -15.20 6.03
N HIS A 138 -18.71 -14.18 6.85
CA HIS A 138 -19.60 -13.05 6.61
C HIS A 138 -18.94 -12.10 5.61
N TYR A 139 -19.15 -12.35 4.33
CA TYR A 139 -18.44 -11.66 3.25
C TYR A 139 -18.53 -10.12 3.32
N PRO A 140 -19.67 -9.47 3.64
CA PRO A 140 -19.72 -8.01 3.78
C PRO A 140 -18.78 -7.45 4.85
N ALA A 141 -18.70 -8.11 6.01
CA ALA A 141 -17.80 -7.72 7.10
C ALA A 141 -16.31 -7.95 6.72
N TYR A 142 -16.04 -9.05 6.00
CA TYR A 142 -14.71 -9.32 5.45
C TYR A 142 -14.28 -8.24 4.45
N VAL A 143 -15.16 -7.88 3.51
CA VAL A 143 -14.92 -6.82 2.51
C VAL A 143 -14.65 -5.48 3.19
N LEU A 144 -15.39 -5.13 4.24
CA LEU A 144 -15.15 -3.90 5.00
C LEU A 144 -13.72 -3.86 5.57
N GLN A 145 -13.28 -4.96 6.21
CA GLN A 145 -11.92 -5.05 6.73
C GLN A 145 -10.88 -4.95 5.62
N ALA A 146 -11.07 -5.65 4.50
CA ALA A 146 -10.19 -5.61 3.34
C ALA A 146 -10.05 -4.20 2.75
N VAL A 147 -11.17 -3.47 2.62
CA VAL A 147 -11.18 -2.08 2.14
C VAL A 147 -10.41 -1.16 3.08
N VAL A 148 -10.57 -1.29 4.40
CA VAL A 148 -9.82 -0.46 5.37
C VAL A 148 -8.33 -0.72 5.28
N LEU A 149 -7.91 -1.99 5.24
CA LEU A 149 -6.50 -2.37 5.08
C LEU A 149 -5.92 -1.82 3.77
N TYR A 150 -6.69 -1.88 2.70
CA TYR A 150 -6.31 -1.34 1.40
C TYR A 150 -6.15 0.19 1.43
N LEU A 151 -7.10 0.92 2.01
CA LEU A 151 -7.02 2.38 2.15
C LEU A 151 -5.80 2.81 2.98
N ALA A 152 -5.53 2.13 4.09
CA ALA A 152 -4.37 2.41 4.92
C ALA A 152 -3.05 2.08 4.21
N THR A 153 -3.00 0.97 3.47
CA THR A 153 -1.82 0.56 2.69
C THR A 153 -1.53 1.56 1.57
N THR A 154 -2.53 1.98 0.83
CA THR A 154 -2.36 2.98 -0.25
C THR A 154 -1.98 4.35 0.29
N LEU A 155 -2.47 4.72 1.48
CA LEU A 155 -2.06 5.93 2.19
C LEU A 155 -0.57 5.88 2.58
N ALA A 156 -0.11 4.75 3.12
CA ALA A 156 1.29 4.53 3.46
C ALA A 156 2.22 4.68 2.23
N VAL A 157 1.86 4.03 1.12
CA VAL A 157 2.58 4.10 -0.16
C VAL A 157 2.59 5.54 -0.70
N ALA A 158 1.46 6.23 -0.62
CA ALA A 158 1.33 7.62 -1.07
C ALA A 158 2.19 8.59 -0.25
N VAL A 159 2.25 8.42 1.08
CA VAL A 159 3.12 9.22 1.94
C VAL A 159 4.59 9.03 1.58
N TYR A 160 5.02 7.79 1.37
CA TYR A 160 6.39 7.52 0.91
C TYR A 160 6.67 8.16 -0.45
N GLY A 161 5.83 7.93 -1.46
CA GLY A 161 6.00 8.49 -2.81
C GLY A 161 6.00 10.02 -2.81
N TRP A 162 5.10 10.65 -2.06
CA TRP A 162 5.03 12.10 -1.91
C TRP A 162 6.27 12.69 -1.23
N ARG A 163 6.78 12.05 -0.16
CA ARG A 163 8.01 12.48 0.52
C ARG A 163 9.23 12.36 -0.39
N MET A 164 9.35 11.28 -1.15
CA MET A 164 10.45 11.10 -2.11
C MET A 164 10.41 12.15 -3.23
N ARG A 165 9.21 12.52 -3.69
CA ARG A 165 9.01 13.65 -4.61
C ARG A 165 9.53 14.95 -4.00
N SER A 166 9.12 15.28 -2.78
CA SER A 166 9.58 16.50 -2.09
C SER A 166 11.10 16.57 -1.93
N LEU A 167 11.73 15.47 -1.53
CA LEU A 167 13.20 15.39 -1.39
C LEU A 167 13.91 15.62 -2.73
N SER A 168 13.35 15.09 -3.81
CA SER A 168 13.93 15.22 -5.15
C SER A 168 13.78 16.63 -5.72
N LEU A 169 12.62 17.28 -5.49
CA LEU A 169 12.37 18.65 -5.96
C LEU A 169 13.19 19.69 -5.18
N GLN A 170 13.33 19.53 -3.86
CA GLN A 170 14.22 20.39 -3.06
C GLN A 170 15.65 20.37 -3.59
N ARG A 171 16.09 19.22 -4.10
CA ARG A 171 17.41 19.10 -4.72
C ARG A 171 17.50 19.83 -6.05
N ALA A 172 16.51 19.67 -6.93
CA ALA A 172 16.49 20.36 -8.22
C ALA A 172 16.56 21.89 -8.04
N ALA A 173 15.90 22.43 -7.01
CA ALA A 173 15.92 23.87 -6.70
C ALA A 173 17.27 24.40 -6.18
N MET A 174 18.16 23.55 -5.67
CA MET A 174 19.48 23.96 -5.14
C MET A 174 20.60 23.91 -6.19
N ILE A 175 20.34 23.40 -7.40
CA ILE A 175 21.31 23.42 -8.49
C ILE A 175 21.03 24.69 -9.31
N PRO A 176 21.83 25.77 -9.18
CA PRO A 176 21.62 26.95 -10.00
C PRO A 176 21.72 26.57 -11.48
N ALA A 177 20.82 27.12 -12.30
CA ALA A 177 20.92 26.99 -13.75
C ALA A 177 22.28 27.54 -14.19
N ALA A 178 23.05 26.76 -14.95
CA ALA A 178 24.28 27.26 -15.56
C ALA A 178 23.91 28.48 -16.42
N PRO A 179 24.68 29.58 -16.35
CA PRO A 179 24.42 30.74 -17.19
C PRO A 179 24.50 30.29 -18.66
N THR A 180 23.40 30.48 -19.38
CA THR A 180 23.38 30.33 -20.83
C THR A 180 24.27 31.42 -21.42
N SER A 181 25.46 31.04 -21.85
CA SER A 181 26.36 31.85 -22.68
C SER A 181 25.80 32.00 -24.09
#